data_AF-A0A2M9P318-F1
#
_entry.id   AF-A0A2M9P318-F1
#
_cell.length_a   1.000
_cell.length_b   1.000
_cell.length_c   1.000
_cell.angle_alpha   90.00
_cell.angle_beta   90.00
_cell.angle_gamma   90.00
#
_symmetry.space_group_name_H-M   'P 1'
#
loop_
_entity.id
_entity.type
_entity.pdbx_description
1 polymer ?
#
loop_
_entity_poly.entity_id
_entity_poly.type
_entity_poly.pdbx_seq_one_letter_code
_entity_poly.pdbx_strand_id
1 'polypeptide(L)'
;ALEEEELPLILPKTTDIKPSGTGESPLANIAEWVNVTDENGRKGRRETNTMPQWAGSSWYFLRYIDPDNKEALADPEKLKEWMPVDIYIGGAEHAVLHLLYARFWHKFLYDIGVVPTKEPFQ
;
A
#
# COMPACT_ATOMS: atom_id res chain seq x y z
N ALA A 1 -15.06 -7.75 7.10
CA ALA A 1 -13.92 -7.32 6.28
C ALA A 1 -12.82 -8.34 6.51
N LEU A 2 -11.61 -8.15 6.00
CA LEU A 2 -10.46 -8.94 6.45
C LEU A 2 -10.03 -8.36 7.82
N GLU A 3 -9.76 -9.21 8.81
CA GLU A 3 -9.22 -8.77 10.09
C GLU A 3 -7.72 -8.44 9.96
N GLU A 4 -7.16 -7.64 10.88
CA GLU A 4 -5.77 -7.16 10.78
C GLU A 4 -4.76 -8.29 10.89
N GLU A 5 -5.07 -9.32 11.70
CA GLU A 5 -4.25 -10.50 11.90
C GLU A 5 -4.20 -11.43 10.67
N GLU A 6 -5.15 -11.26 9.74
CA GLU A 6 -5.17 -12.00 8.48
C GLU A 6 -4.29 -11.32 7.40
N LEU A 7 -3.68 -10.18 7.71
CA LEU A 7 -2.74 -9.51 6.82
C LEU A 7 -1.33 -10.14 6.90
N PRO A 8 -0.56 -10.08 5.79
CA PRO A 8 -0.96 -9.59 4.47
C PRO A 8 -1.80 -10.62 3.70
N LEU A 9 -2.79 -10.15 2.94
CA LEU A 9 -3.46 -10.98 1.94
C LEU A 9 -2.50 -11.28 0.78
N ILE A 10 -1.90 -12.47 0.81
CA ILE A 10 -0.88 -12.87 -0.16
C ILE A 10 -1.49 -13.04 -1.55
N LEU A 11 -0.89 -12.38 -2.54
CA LEU A 11 -1.21 -12.57 -3.95
C LEU A 11 -0.96 -14.03 -4.35
N PRO A 12 -1.92 -14.72 -4.98
CA PRO A 12 -1.76 -16.12 -5.33
C PRO A 12 -0.69 -16.28 -6.39
N LYS A 13 0.17 -17.28 -6.23
CA LYS A 13 1.12 -17.68 -7.27
C LYS A 13 0.36 -18.43 -8.36
N THR A 14 0.28 -17.84 -9.54
CA THR A 14 -0.34 -18.47 -10.71
C THR A 14 0.41 -18.12 -11.98
N THR A 15 0.32 -18.98 -12.98
CA THR A 15 0.74 -18.69 -14.37
C THR A 15 -0.44 -18.23 -15.23
N ASP A 16 -1.67 -18.34 -14.72
CA ASP A 16 -2.88 -17.91 -15.41
C ASP A 16 -3.14 -16.42 -15.19
N ILE A 17 -2.37 -15.60 -15.90
CA ILE A 17 -2.46 -14.14 -15.89
C ILE A 17 -3.31 -13.59 -17.04
N LYS A 18 -4.05 -14.45 -17.74
CA LYS A 18 -4.87 -14.04 -18.88
C LYS A 18 -6.05 -13.19 -18.41
N PRO A 19 -6.52 -12.22 -19.22
CA PRO A 19 -7.74 -11.50 -18.93
C PRO A 19 -8.90 -12.48 -18.67
N SER A 20 -9.74 -12.15 -17.70
CA SER A 20 -10.93 -12.93 -17.34
C SER A 20 -11.98 -13.02 -18.45
N GLY A 21 -11.89 -12.13 -19.46
CA GLY A 21 -12.91 -11.98 -20.50
C GLY A 21 -14.16 -11.21 -20.04
N THR A 22 -14.27 -10.87 -18.74
CA THR A 22 -15.39 -10.10 -18.16
C THR A 22 -15.04 -8.63 -17.90
N GLY A 23 -13.78 -8.25 -18.12
CA GLY A 23 -13.23 -6.95 -17.73
C GLY A 23 -12.65 -6.93 -16.31
N GLU A 24 -12.84 -8.00 -15.53
CA GLU A 24 -12.24 -8.15 -14.21
C GLU A 24 -10.76 -8.56 -14.31
N SER A 25 -10.03 -8.32 -13.21
CA SER A 25 -8.65 -8.76 -13.04
C SER A 25 -8.47 -10.27 -13.29
N PRO A 26 -7.31 -10.73 -13.79
CA PRO A 26 -6.98 -12.16 -13.93
C PRO A 26 -7.21 -12.98 -12.65
N LEU A 27 -7.14 -12.36 -11.47
CA LEU A 27 -7.43 -13.00 -10.19
C LEU A 27 -8.86 -13.57 -10.11
N ALA A 28 -9.80 -13.05 -10.89
CA ALA A 28 -11.17 -13.57 -10.98
C ALA A 28 -11.23 -15.01 -11.51
N ASN A 29 -10.21 -15.47 -12.27
CA ASN A 29 -10.15 -16.83 -12.81
C ASN A 29 -9.73 -17.87 -11.75
N ILE A 30 -9.17 -17.43 -10.62
CA ILE A 30 -8.63 -18.30 -9.57
C ILE A 30 -9.74 -18.56 -8.55
N ALA A 31 -10.68 -19.44 -8.89
CA ALA A 31 -11.90 -19.67 -8.14
C ALA A 31 -11.64 -20.06 -6.66
N GLU A 32 -10.60 -20.84 -6.41
CA GLU A 32 -10.16 -21.29 -5.08
C GLU A 32 -9.59 -20.16 -4.22
N TRP A 33 -9.06 -19.11 -4.84
CA TRP A 33 -8.56 -17.95 -4.13
C TRP A 33 -9.65 -16.89 -3.98
N VAL A 34 -10.47 -16.65 -5.00
CA VAL A 34 -11.46 -15.56 -4.94
C VAL A 34 -12.64 -15.89 -4.02
N ASN A 35 -13.06 -17.15 -3.94
CA ASN A 35 -14.18 -17.57 -3.10
C ASN A 35 -13.68 -17.97 -1.72
N VAL A 36 -14.22 -17.34 -0.68
CA VAL A 36 -13.85 -17.60 0.72
C VAL A 36 -15.08 -17.95 1.53
N THR A 37 -14.87 -18.74 2.59
CA THR A 37 -15.89 -19.00 3.62
C THR A 37 -15.28 -18.64 4.96
N ASP A 38 -15.94 -17.77 5.72
CA ASP A 38 -15.47 -17.38 7.05
C ASP A 38 -15.71 -18.48 8.10
N GLU A 39 -15.19 -18.30 9.30
CA GLU A 39 -15.34 -19.24 10.41
C GLU A 39 -16.81 -19.49 10.82
N ASN A 40 -17.71 -18.56 10.50
CA ASN A 40 -19.14 -18.65 10.76
C ASN A 40 -19.91 -19.30 9.59
N GLY A 41 -19.21 -19.79 8.56
CA GLY A 41 -19.80 -20.42 7.38
C GLY A 41 -20.37 -19.44 6.35
N ARG A 42 -20.13 -18.12 6.49
CA ARG A 42 -20.58 -17.11 5.52
C ARG A 42 -19.68 -17.16 4.29
N LYS A 43 -20.30 -17.20 3.12
CA LYS A 43 -19.60 -17.17 1.84
C LYS A 43 -19.35 -15.73 1.40
N GLY A 44 -18.13 -15.47 0.95
CA GLY A 44 -17.70 -14.17 0.44
C GLY A 44 -16.88 -14.33 -0.84
N ARG A 45 -16.71 -13.21 -1.55
CA ARG A 45 -15.85 -13.11 -2.72
C ARG A 45 -14.83 -12.01 -2.47
N ARG A 46 -13.54 -12.31 -2.63
CA ARG A 46 -12.44 -11.33 -2.53
C ARG A 46 -12.56 -10.30 -3.64
N GLU A 47 -12.19 -9.05 -3.34
CA GLU A 47 -11.95 -8.03 -4.36
C GLU A 47 -10.78 -8.49 -5.26
N THR A 48 -10.95 -8.36 -6.57
CA THR A 48 -9.96 -8.85 -7.55
C THR A 48 -9.08 -7.73 -8.07
N ASN A 49 -9.47 -6.47 -7.86
CA ASN A 49 -8.64 -5.31 -8.13
C ASN A 49 -7.47 -5.24 -7.16
N THR A 50 -6.29 -4.99 -7.70
CA THR A 50 -5.09 -4.71 -6.91
C THR A 50 -4.91 -3.20 -6.74
N MET A 51 -4.26 -2.80 -5.65
CA MET A 51 -3.85 -1.42 -5.51
C MET A 51 -2.88 -1.04 -6.64
N PRO A 52 -3.02 0.16 -7.22
CA PRO A 52 -2.13 0.61 -8.28
C PRO A 52 -0.74 0.92 -7.72
N GLN A 53 0.27 0.97 -8.60
CA GLN A 53 1.69 1.15 -8.22
C GLN A 53 1.98 2.34 -7.29
N TRP A 54 1.19 3.41 -7.36
CA TRP A 54 1.35 4.59 -6.51
C TRP A 54 0.97 4.36 -5.05
N ALA A 55 0.26 3.28 -4.72
CA ALA A 55 0.03 2.88 -3.33
C ALA A 55 1.33 2.53 -2.61
N GLY A 56 2.36 2.05 -3.33
CA GLY A 56 3.70 1.84 -2.77
C GLY A 56 4.59 3.08 -2.86
N SER A 57 4.61 3.73 -4.03
CA SER A 57 5.51 4.87 -4.25
C SER A 57 5.14 6.11 -3.44
N SER A 58 3.92 6.21 -2.90
CA SER A 58 3.51 7.40 -2.13
C SER A 58 4.13 7.47 -0.72
N TRP A 59 4.75 6.41 -0.20
CA TRP A 59 5.28 6.39 1.16
C TRP A 59 6.60 5.62 1.33
N TYR A 60 7.17 5.09 0.26
CA TYR A 60 8.42 4.29 0.30
C TYR A 60 9.59 4.98 1.01
N PHE A 61 9.69 6.31 0.93
CA PHE A 61 10.73 7.09 1.60
C PHE A 61 10.65 6.99 3.13
N LEU A 62 9.44 6.82 3.69
CA LEU A 62 9.26 6.53 5.12
C LEU A 62 9.76 5.13 5.45
N ARG A 63 9.51 4.15 4.57
CA ARG A 63 9.91 2.77 4.82
C ARG A 63 11.42 2.56 4.79
N TYR A 64 12.16 3.36 4.01
CA TYR A 64 13.62 3.32 4.01
C TYR A 64 14.27 3.68 5.35
N ILE A 65 13.57 4.41 6.22
CA ILE A 65 14.05 4.79 7.56
C ILE A 65 14.13 3.55 8.47
N ASP A 66 13.23 2.59 8.29
CA ASP A 66 13.14 1.39 9.14
C ASP A 66 12.61 0.16 8.36
N PRO A 67 13.40 -0.37 7.40
CA PRO A 67 12.91 -1.30 6.39
C PRO A 67 12.53 -2.69 6.92
N ASP A 68 13.05 -3.06 8.10
CA ASP A 68 12.86 -4.39 8.70
C ASP A 68 11.79 -4.42 9.80
N ASN A 69 11.11 -3.29 10.08
CA ASN A 69 10.10 -3.20 11.12
C ASN A 69 8.83 -3.97 10.76
N LYS A 70 8.46 -4.95 11.58
CA LYS A 70 7.30 -5.83 11.30
C LYS A 70 6.01 -5.39 11.98
N GLU A 71 6.11 -4.45 12.92
CA GLU A 71 5.00 -4.04 13.80
C GLU A 71 4.40 -2.70 13.38
N ALA A 72 5.16 -1.88 12.65
CA ALA A 72 4.76 -0.55 12.24
C ALA A 72 5.36 -0.14 10.90
N LEU A 73 4.87 0.99 10.38
CA LEU A 73 5.40 1.65 9.19
C LEU A 73 6.92 1.90 9.32
N ALA A 74 7.32 2.51 10.44
CA ALA A 74 8.69 2.72 10.89
C ALA A 74 8.67 3.14 12.39
N ASP A 75 9.80 3.00 13.08
CA ASP A 75 9.98 3.53 14.44
C ASP A 75 9.73 5.05 14.51
N PRO A 76 8.85 5.55 15.40
CA PRO A 76 8.53 6.97 15.53
C PRO A 76 9.74 7.88 15.85
N GLU A 77 10.73 7.40 16.61
CA GLU A 77 11.93 8.18 16.92
C GLU A 77 12.84 8.28 15.70
N LYS A 78 12.97 7.21 14.91
CA LYS A 78 13.70 7.26 13.64
C LYS A 78 12.99 8.19 12.63
N LEU A 79 11.65 8.17 12.59
CA LEU A 79 10.89 9.10 11.76
C LEU A 79 11.14 10.56 12.15
N LYS A 80 11.24 10.88 13.45
CA LYS A 80 11.58 12.23 13.93
C LYS A 80 13.00 12.65 13.57
N GLU A 81 13.94 11.70 13.56
CA GLU A 81 15.33 11.96 13.21
C GLU A 81 15.51 12.24 11.72
N TRP A 82 14.86 11.45 10.86
CA TRP A 82 15.13 11.42 9.43
C TRP A 82 14.14 12.21 8.56
N MET A 83 12.99 12.62 9.09
CA MET A 83 12.02 13.42 8.34
C MET A 83 12.07 14.91 8.68
N PRO A 84 11.78 15.79 7.70
CA PRO A 84 11.43 15.48 6.31
C PRO A 84 12.66 15.19 5.43
N VAL A 85 12.45 14.72 4.20
CA VAL A 85 13.54 14.58 3.22
C VAL A 85 14.05 15.97 2.81
N ASP A 86 15.35 16.24 3.02
CA ASP A 86 15.96 17.54 2.72
C ASP A 86 16.09 17.84 1.22
N ILE A 87 16.46 16.83 0.43
CA ILE A 87 16.65 16.97 -1.02
C ILE A 87 15.98 15.79 -1.71
N TYR A 88 14.93 16.08 -2.47
CA TYR A 88 14.24 15.10 -3.32
C TYR A 88 14.48 15.41 -4.80
N ILE A 89 15.23 14.54 -5.48
CA ILE A 89 15.59 14.71 -6.90
C ILE A 89 14.70 13.79 -7.74
N GLY A 90 13.97 14.38 -8.69
CA GLY A 90 13.13 13.65 -9.64
C GLY A 90 12.82 14.48 -10.88
N GLY A 91 12.30 13.82 -11.93
CA GLY A 91 11.90 14.50 -13.16
C GLY A 91 10.55 15.22 -13.04
N ALA A 92 10.35 16.25 -13.86
CA ALA A 92 9.14 17.08 -13.85
C ALA A 92 7.86 16.30 -14.20
N GLU A 93 7.99 15.16 -14.88
CA GLU A 93 6.90 14.22 -15.17
C GLU A 93 6.16 13.73 -13.92
N HIS A 94 6.81 13.80 -12.75
CA HIS A 94 6.23 13.37 -11.48
C HIS A 94 5.55 14.49 -10.68
N ALA A 95 5.57 15.74 -11.18
CA ALA A 95 5.08 16.90 -10.44
C ALA A 95 3.59 16.86 -10.09
N VAL A 96 2.75 16.33 -10.99
CA VAL A 96 1.28 16.33 -10.84
C VAL A 96 0.69 14.98 -10.42
N LEU A 97 1.51 13.92 -10.37
CA LEU A 97 1.08 12.58 -9.97
C LEU A 97 1.77 12.18 -8.66
N HIS A 98 2.96 11.61 -8.77
CA HIS A 98 3.68 11.06 -7.62
C HIS A 98 3.86 12.08 -6.49
N LEU A 99 4.31 13.31 -6.78
CA LEU A 99 4.50 14.32 -5.74
C LEU A 99 3.17 14.71 -5.07
N LEU A 100 2.08 14.75 -5.81
CA LEU A 100 0.76 15.04 -5.24
C LEU A 100 0.30 13.90 -4.32
N TYR A 101 0.43 12.64 -4.78
CA TYR A 101 0.03 11.48 -3.99
C TYR A 101 0.90 11.28 -2.75
N ALA A 102 2.22 11.45 -2.87
CA ALA A 102 3.13 11.38 -1.73
C ALA A 102 2.75 12.42 -0.65
N ARG A 103 2.44 13.65 -1.05
CA ARG A 103 1.97 14.68 -0.12
C ARG A 103 0.62 14.37 0.50
N PHE A 104 -0.33 13.85 -0.29
CA PHE A 104 -1.65 13.45 0.22
C PHE A 104 -1.53 12.36 1.28
N TRP A 105 -0.81 11.28 0.98
CA TRP A 105 -0.59 10.17 1.91
C TRP A 105 0.16 10.63 3.17
N HIS A 106 1.20 11.45 3.00
CA HIS A 106 1.96 12.00 4.14
C HIS A 106 1.08 12.87 5.05
N LYS A 107 0.15 13.65 4.49
CA LYS A 107 -0.81 14.43 5.28
C LYS A 107 -1.79 13.57 6.03
N PHE A 108 -2.34 12.54 5.38
CA PHE A 108 -3.18 11.57 6.07
C PHE A 108 -2.43 10.93 7.25
N LEU A 109 -1.19 10.47 7.02
CA LEU A 109 -0.33 9.89 8.06
C LEU A 109 -0.01 10.90 9.18
N TYR A 110 0.15 12.18 8.84
CA TYR A 110 0.35 13.24 9.82
C TYR A 110 -0.90 13.48 10.68
N ASP A 111 -2.08 13.52 10.04
CA ASP A 111 -3.36 13.75 10.72
C ASP A 111 -3.70 12.62 11.71
N ILE A 112 -3.27 11.38 11.42
CA ILE A 112 -3.42 10.23 12.34
C ILE A 112 -2.23 10.05 13.30
N GLY A 113 -1.24 10.95 13.27
CA GLY A 113 -0.10 10.98 14.19
C GLY A 113 1.03 9.98 13.92
N VAL A 114 1.10 9.38 12.73
CA VAL A 114 2.12 8.39 12.36
C VAL A 114 3.45 9.04 11.97
N VAL A 115 3.41 10.19 11.29
CA VAL A 115 4.62 10.93 10.88
C VAL A 115 4.73 12.28 11.62
N PRO A 116 5.95 12.76 11.90
CA PRO A 116 6.15 13.96 12.73
C PRO A 116 6.01 15.28 11.96
N THR A 117 6.02 15.25 10.62
CA THR A 117 6.03 16.45 9.77
C THR A 117 4.81 16.49 8.85
N LYS A 118 4.37 17.70 8.47
CA LYS A 118 3.18 17.90 7.62
C LYS A 118 3.44 17.74 6.11
N GLU A 119 4.69 17.84 5.70
CA GLU A 119 5.15 17.65 4.32
C GLU A 119 6.32 16.66 4.30
N PRO A 120 6.39 15.77 3.28
CA PRO A 120 7.43 14.76 3.18
C PRO A 120 8.77 15.29 2.65
N PHE A 121 8.74 16.35 1.85
CA PHE A 121 9.91 16.89 1.13
C PHE A 121 10.01 18.40 1.38
N GLN A 122 11.24 18.91 1.56
CA GLN A 122 11.52 20.35 1.70
C GLN A 122 11.69 21.07 0.36
#